data_AF-A0A2E1MPS7-F1
#
_entry.id   AF-A0A2E1MPS7-F1
#
_cell.length_a   1.000
_cell.length_b   1.000
_cell.length_c   1.000
_cell.angle_alpha   90.00
_cell.angle_beta   90.00
_cell.angle_gamma   90.00
#
_symmetry.space_group_name_H-M   'P 1'
#
loop_
_entity.id
_entity.type
_entity.pdbx_description
1 polymer ?
#
loop_
_entity_poly.entity_id
_entity_poly.type
_entity_poly.pdbx_seq_one_letter_code
_entity_poly.pdbx_strand_id
1 'polypeptide(L)'
;MSQSKSDECFLLHQRSYGETSLIADVFTKNNGKMSLIAKGAKKPKSKFFGYLVPFNKLNISYSGRSELKTLTSIDRNLAKSGNTLTKTTYSLLYINELLIKLLPKDAKQEDLFDLYEIFINKVSSNADLEITLRHFELDLLDMLGY
;
A
#
# COMPACT_ATOMS: atom_id res chain seq x y z
N MET A 1 -18.96 14.34 -14.62
CA MET A 1 -18.18 13.08 -14.65
C MET A 1 -16.97 13.25 -13.74
N SER A 2 -16.79 12.39 -12.73
CA SER A 2 -15.59 12.47 -11.87
C SER A 2 -14.39 11.95 -12.68
N GLN A 3 -13.37 12.77 -12.88
CA GLN A 3 -12.16 12.42 -13.64
C GLN A 3 -11.44 11.25 -12.96
N SER A 4 -11.16 10.19 -13.72
CA SER A 4 -10.36 9.06 -13.25
C SER A 4 -8.91 9.51 -13.11
N LYS A 5 -8.32 9.32 -11.93
CA LYS A 5 -6.91 9.60 -11.66
C LYS A 5 -6.15 8.29 -11.54
N SER A 6 -4.89 8.27 -11.95
CA SER A 6 -4.00 7.12 -11.79
C SER A 6 -2.83 7.48 -10.90
N ASP A 7 -2.38 6.52 -10.10
CA ASP A 7 -1.25 6.70 -9.18
C ASP A 7 -0.56 5.35 -8.91
N GLU A 8 0.68 5.42 -8.43
CA GLU A 8 1.42 4.30 -7.85
C GLU A 8 1.09 4.22 -6.35
N CYS A 9 0.91 3.01 -5.84
CA CYS A 9 0.59 2.82 -4.43
C CYS A 9 1.11 1.50 -3.86
N PHE A 10 1.24 1.46 -2.54
CA PHE A 10 1.36 0.22 -1.77
C PHE A 10 0.11 0.01 -0.92
N LEU A 11 -0.33 -1.25 -0.82
CA LEU A 11 -1.38 -1.62 0.12
C LEU A 11 -0.82 -1.66 1.54
N LEU A 12 -1.36 -0.82 2.43
CA LEU A 12 -1.03 -0.82 3.85
C LEU A 12 -1.91 -1.80 4.62
N HIS A 13 -3.22 -1.69 4.40
CA HIS A 13 -4.21 -2.49 5.11
C HIS A 13 -5.45 -2.72 4.24
N GLN A 14 -6.15 -3.84 4.46
CA GLN A 14 -7.45 -4.08 3.84
C GLN A 14 -8.43 -4.72 4.80
N ARG A 15 -9.71 -4.37 4.66
CA ARG A 15 -10.80 -4.92 5.45
C ARG A 15 -12.03 -5.21 4.61
N SER A 16 -12.84 -6.15 5.09
CA SER A 16 -14.13 -6.48 4.50
C SER A 16 -15.09 -5.29 4.53
N TYR A 17 -15.76 -5.03 3.41
CA TYR A 17 -16.86 -4.05 3.32
C TYR A 17 -18.08 -4.70 2.66
N GLY A 18 -19.05 -5.08 3.50
CA GLY A 18 -20.19 -5.89 3.09
C GLY A 18 -19.77 -7.26 2.54
N GLU A 19 -20.69 -7.87 1.78
CA GLU A 19 -20.51 -9.23 1.29
C GLU A 19 -19.47 -9.35 0.18
N THR A 20 -19.41 -8.37 -0.72
CA THR A 20 -18.68 -8.51 -2.00
C THR A 20 -17.50 -7.57 -2.16
N SER A 21 -17.36 -6.55 -1.30
CA SER A 21 -16.39 -5.47 -1.49
C SER A 21 -15.33 -5.44 -0.37
N LEU A 22 -14.23 -4.75 -0.66
CA LEU A 22 -13.14 -4.49 0.29
C LEU A 22 -12.92 -2.98 0.39
N ILE A 23 -12.52 -2.52 1.57
CA ILE A 23 -11.85 -1.23 1.73
C ILE A 23 -10.35 -1.51 1.83
N ALA A 24 -9.57 -0.85 0.98
CA ALA A 24 -8.12 -0.89 0.93
C ALA A 24 -7.57 0.49 1.34
N ASP A 25 -6.80 0.52 2.41
CA ASP A 25 -6.01 1.69 2.80
C ASP A 25 -4.65 1.58 2.12
N VAL A 26 -4.34 2.57 1.29
CA VAL A 26 -3.15 2.57 0.45
C VAL A 26 -2.29 3.79 0.75
N PHE A 27 -0.98 3.62 0.62
CA PHE A 27 -0.03 4.73 0.56
C PHE A 27 0.28 5.00 -0.90
N THR A 28 -0.10 6.18 -1.38
CA THR A 28 0.08 6.60 -2.77
C THR A 28 1.23 7.58 -2.90
N LYS A 29 1.93 7.56 -4.03
CA LYS A 29 3.06 8.46 -4.28
C LYS A 29 2.61 9.93 -4.28
N ASN A 30 1.59 10.25 -5.08
CA ASN A 30 1.21 11.65 -5.33
C ASN A 30 0.11 12.19 -4.40
N ASN A 31 -0.55 11.33 -3.63
CA ASN A 31 -1.73 11.67 -2.84
C ASN A 31 -1.63 11.24 -1.36
N GLY A 32 -0.51 10.67 -0.94
CA GLY A 32 -0.30 10.23 0.43
C GLY A 32 -1.19 9.04 0.81
N LYS A 33 -1.54 8.95 2.10
CA LYS A 33 -2.40 7.89 2.62
C LYS A 33 -3.86 8.14 2.26
N MET A 34 -4.53 7.16 1.63
CA MET A 34 -5.93 7.26 1.25
C MET A 34 -6.68 5.92 1.31
N SER A 35 -8.01 5.98 1.46
CA SER A 35 -8.88 4.80 1.48
C SER A 35 -9.62 4.62 0.15
N LEU A 36 -9.65 3.38 -0.32
CA LEU A 36 -10.28 2.96 -1.57
C LEU A 36 -11.32 1.87 -1.33
N ILE A 37 -12.51 2.02 -1.90
CA ILE A 37 -13.47 0.92 -2.01
C ILE A 37 -13.25 0.16 -3.32
N ALA A 38 -12.94 -1.14 -3.21
CA ALA A 38 -12.83 -2.06 -4.33
C ALA A 38 -14.13 -2.89 -4.42
N LYS A 39 -15.07 -2.39 -5.23
CA LYS A 39 -16.40 -3.00 -5.38
C LYS A 39 -16.30 -4.37 -6.03
N GLY A 40 -16.88 -5.39 -5.39
CA GLY A 40 -16.86 -6.75 -5.90
C GLY A 40 -15.51 -7.47 -5.76
N ALA A 41 -14.51 -6.90 -5.08
CA ALA A 41 -13.16 -7.46 -4.99
C ALA A 41 -13.09 -8.87 -4.37
N LYS A 42 -14.11 -9.30 -3.62
CA LYS A 42 -14.21 -10.66 -3.06
C LYS A 42 -14.69 -11.70 -4.07
N LYS A 43 -15.27 -11.30 -5.20
CA LYS A 43 -15.80 -12.24 -6.20
C LYS A 43 -14.66 -12.74 -7.10
N PRO A 44 -14.52 -14.06 -7.35
CA PRO A 44 -13.46 -14.60 -8.21
C PRO A 44 -13.41 -14.02 -9.63
N LYS A 45 -14.56 -13.62 -10.18
CA LYS A 45 -14.66 -12.98 -11.51
C LYS A 45 -14.30 -11.49 -11.52
N SER A 46 -13.99 -10.91 -10.37
CA SER A 46 -13.68 -9.49 -10.25
C SER A 46 -12.28 -9.19 -10.77
N LYS A 47 -12.14 -8.04 -11.44
CA LYS A 47 -10.83 -7.51 -11.88
C LYS A 47 -9.88 -7.16 -10.73
N PHE A 48 -10.37 -7.12 -9.49
CA PHE A 48 -9.58 -6.80 -8.30
C PHE A 48 -9.22 -8.05 -7.46
N PHE A 49 -9.83 -9.20 -7.76
CA PHE A 49 -9.65 -10.42 -6.97
C PHE A 49 -8.20 -10.90 -7.04
N GLY A 50 -7.54 -11.01 -5.89
CA GLY A 50 -6.15 -11.48 -5.80
C GLY A 50 -5.07 -10.46 -6.19
N TYR A 51 -5.44 -9.22 -6.57
CA TYR A 51 -4.48 -8.18 -6.99
C TYR A 51 -4.18 -7.14 -5.91
N LEU A 52 -5.05 -7.00 -4.91
CA LEU A 52 -4.81 -6.16 -3.73
C LEU A 52 -3.96 -6.94 -2.72
N VAL A 53 -2.66 -7.07 -3.01
CA VAL A 53 -1.69 -7.80 -2.18
C VAL A 53 -0.73 -6.80 -1.53
N PRO A 54 -0.42 -6.94 -0.23
CA PRO A 54 0.58 -6.09 0.43
C PRO A 54 1.99 -6.32 -0.15
N PHE A 55 2.91 -5.42 0.20
CA PHE A 55 4.35 -5.50 -0.11
C PHE A 55 4.69 -5.55 -1.60
N ASN A 56 3.74 -5.20 -2.46
CA ASN A 56 3.96 -5.03 -3.89
C ASN A 56 3.56 -3.62 -4.28
N LYS A 57 4.34 -3.00 -5.16
CA LYS A 57 3.94 -1.75 -5.80
C LYS A 57 2.79 -2.04 -6.76
N LEU A 58 1.76 -1.22 -6.70
CA LEU A 58 0.55 -1.36 -7.50
C LEU A 58 0.33 -0.08 -8.29
N ASN A 59 -0.06 -0.21 -9.56
CA ASN A 59 -0.53 0.91 -10.36
C ASN A 59 -2.06 0.86 -10.37
N ILE A 60 -2.70 1.90 -9.83
CA ILE A 60 -4.15 1.94 -9.66
C ILE A 60 -4.76 3.13 -10.39
N SER A 61 -6.03 3.01 -10.73
CA SER A 61 -6.86 4.15 -11.11
C SER A 61 -8.05 4.26 -10.17
N TYR A 62 -8.38 5.46 -9.73
CA TYR A 62 -9.47 5.71 -8.80
C TYR A 62 -10.28 6.96 -9.17
N SER A 63 -11.47 7.06 -8.59
CA SER A 63 -12.42 8.15 -8.86
C SER A 63 -13.16 8.57 -7.59
N GLY A 64 -13.75 9.77 -7.59
CA GLY A 64 -14.46 10.33 -6.45
C GLY A 64 -13.70 11.47 -5.74
N ARG A 65 -14.47 12.29 -5.02
CA ARG A 65 -13.98 13.45 -4.23
C ARG A 65 -14.15 13.27 -2.72
N SER A 66 -14.81 12.20 -2.29
CA SER A 66 -14.95 11.81 -0.89
C SER A 66 -13.64 11.27 -0.31
N GLU A 67 -13.55 11.19 1.02
CA GLU A 67 -12.44 10.54 1.72
C GLU A 67 -12.27 9.08 1.30
N LEU A 68 -13.39 8.35 1.15
CA LEU A 68 -13.40 7.01 0.56
C LEU A 68 -13.59 7.11 -0.95
N LYS A 69 -12.52 6.92 -1.73
CA LYS A 69 -12.57 6.95 -3.20
C LYS A 69 -12.89 5.56 -3.75
N THR A 70 -13.36 5.48 -4.99
CA THR A 70 -13.69 4.19 -5.63
C THR A 70 -12.53 3.72 -6.51
N LEU A 71 -12.03 2.52 -6.27
CA LEU A 71 -11.05 1.86 -7.13
C LEU A 71 -11.72 1.49 -8.47
N THR A 72 -11.13 1.94 -9.57
CA THR A 72 -11.66 1.76 -10.93
C THR A 72 -10.81 0.82 -11.77
N SER A 73 -9.49 0.78 -11.57
CA SER A 73 -8.59 -0.12 -12.26
C SER A 73 -7.39 -0.47 -11.38
N ILE A 74 -6.77 -1.62 -11.65
CA ILE A 74 -5.50 -2.06 -11.07
C ILE A 74 -4.71 -2.77 -12.17
N ASP A 75 -3.41 -2.47 -12.28
CA ASP A 75 -2.52 -3.21 -13.17
C ASP A 75 -2.29 -4.62 -12.60
N ARG A 76 -2.46 -5.63 -13.47
CA ARG A 76 -2.42 -7.04 -13.12
C ARG A 76 -1.04 -7.67 -13.27
N ASN A 77 -0.08 -6.94 -13.86
CA ASN A 77 1.26 -7.47 -14.13
C ASN A 77 2.15 -7.59 -12.89
N LEU A 78 1.76 -7.01 -11.75
CA LEU A 78 2.63 -6.80 -10.59
C LEU A 78 2.35 -7.72 -9.39
N ALA A 79 1.32 -8.58 -9.43
CA ALA A 79 0.99 -9.45 -8.30
C ALA A 79 1.88 -10.71 -8.29
N LYS A 80 3.11 -10.60 -7.78
CA LYS A 80 3.90 -11.77 -7.38
C LYS A 80 3.37 -12.26 -6.03
N SER A 81 2.55 -13.30 -6.06
CA SER A 81 2.02 -13.95 -4.85
C SER A 81 2.94 -15.09 -4.41
N GLY A 82 3.53 -14.93 -3.23
CA GLY A 82 4.31 -15.96 -2.54
C GLY A 82 4.16 -15.77 -1.03
N ASN A 83 2.99 -16.08 -0.48
CA ASN A 83 2.69 -15.88 0.93
C ASN A 83 3.16 -17.08 1.77
N THR A 84 4.43 -17.10 2.14
CA THR A 84 4.87 -17.88 3.31
C THR A 84 4.98 -16.91 4.49
N LEU A 85 4.25 -17.18 5.58
CA LEU A 85 4.39 -16.40 6.82
C LEU A 85 5.79 -16.65 7.39
N THR A 86 6.62 -15.62 7.34
CA THR A 86 8.01 -15.65 7.82
C THR A 86 8.26 -14.50 8.80
N LYS A 87 9.40 -14.51 9.51
CA LYS A 87 9.87 -13.36 10.32
C LYS A 87 9.85 -12.06 9.49
N THR A 88 10.18 -12.16 8.20
CA THR A 88 10.10 -11.07 7.23
C THR A 88 8.68 -10.53 7.10
N THR A 89 7.66 -11.39 6.95
CA THR A 89 6.26 -10.97 6.85
C THR A 89 5.81 -10.15 8.06
N TYR A 90 6.15 -10.59 9.28
CA TYR A 90 5.80 -9.85 10.50
C TYR A 90 6.48 -8.48 10.56
N SER A 91 7.73 -8.39 10.12
CA SER A 91 8.49 -7.13 10.11
C SER A 91 7.92 -6.15 9.08
N LEU A 92 7.53 -6.64 7.91
CA LEU A 92 6.85 -5.83 6.90
C LEU A 92 5.48 -5.35 7.37
N LEU A 93 4.71 -6.19 8.08
CA LEU A 93 3.45 -5.78 8.71
C LEU A 93 3.68 -4.70 9.77
N TYR A 94 4.73 -4.82 10.57
CA TYR A 94 5.11 -3.82 11.56
C TYR A 94 5.39 -2.45 10.91
N ILE A 95 6.16 -2.42 9.82
CA ILE A 95 6.41 -1.17 9.08
C ILE A 95 5.11 -0.60 8.50
N ASN A 96 4.23 -1.43 7.94
CA ASN A 96 2.91 -0.96 7.50
C ASN A 96 2.11 -0.30 8.64
N GLU A 97 2.10 -0.90 9.83
CA GLU A 97 1.42 -0.33 11.01
C GLU A 97 2.05 0.99 11.48
N LEU A 98 3.39 1.12 11.42
CA LEU A 98 4.06 2.39 11.68
C LEU A 98 3.60 3.47 10.69
N LEU A 99 3.61 3.16 9.39
CA LEU A 99 3.15 4.09 8.35
C LEU A 99 1.68 4.48 8.57
N ILE A 100 0.81 3.54 8.92
CA ILE A 100 -0.60 3.83 9.23
C ILE A 100 -0.73 4.84 10.38
N LYS A 101 0.07 4.68 11.44
CA LYS A 101 0.00 5.52 12.65
C LYS A 101 0.69 6.88 12.50
N LEU A 102 1.82 6.93 11.81
CA LEU A 102 2.68 8.11 11.74
C LEU A 102 2.37 9.01 10.55
N LEU A 103 1.88 8.46 9.43
CA LEU A 103 1.58 9.29 8.26
C LEU A 103 0.37 10.21 8.50
N PRO A 104 0.52 11.53 8.27
CA PRO A 104 -0.63 12.43 8.24
C PRO A 104 -1.60 12.03 7.11
N LYS A 105 -2.90 12.26 7.32
CA LYS A 105 -3.90 12.02 6.27
C LYS A 105 -3.70 13.02 5.13
N ASP A 106 -3.81 12.55 3.89
CA ASP A 106 -3.77 13.34 2.65
C ASP A 106 -2.52 14.23 2.44
N ALA A 107 -1.47 14.04 3.25
CA ALA A 107 -0.19 14.71 3.07
C ALA A 107 0.64 13.98 2.00
N LYS A 108 1.07 14.72 0.98
CA LYS A 108 1.99 14.19 -0.03
C LYS A 108 3.35 13.97 0.61
N GLN A 109 3.89 12.77 0.44
CA GLN A 109 5.14 12.32 1.03
C GLN A 109 5.88 11.45 0.00
N GLU A 110 6.26 12.06 -1.13
CA GLU A 110 6.89 11.36 -2.27
C GLU A 110 8.23 10.73 -1.88
N ASP A 111 9.07 11.44 -1.12
CA ASP A 111 10.37 10.93 -0.65
C ASP A 111 10.20 9.70 0.26
N LEU A 112 9.20 9.71 1.14
CA LEU A 112 8.89 8.57 2.01
C LEU A 112 8.29 7.41 1.23
N PHE A 113 7.55 7.68 0.16
CA PHE A 113 7.09 6.64 -0.76
C PHE A 113 8.27 5.93 -1.43
N ASP A 114 9.23 6.70 -1.94
CA ASP A 114 10.43 6.16 -2.59
C ASP A 114 11.33 5.42 -1.56
N LEU A 115 11.46 5.93 -0.34
CA LEU A 115 12.14 5.24 0.77
C LEU A 115 11.48 3.88 1.08
N TYR A 116 10.15 3.84 1.15
CA TYR A 116 9.41 2.61 1.39
C TYR A 116 9.56 1.60 0.23
N GLU A 117 9.56 2.07 -1.02
CA GLU A 117 9.86 1.22 -2.18
C GLU A 117 11.27 0.61 -2.10
N ILE A 118 12.29 1.42 -1.75
CA ILE A 118 13.66 0.93 -1.54
C ILE A 118 13.71 -0.12 -0.43
N PHE A 119 13.03 0.12 0.70
CA PHE A 119 12.96 -0.82 1.81
C PHE A 119 12.37 -2.17 1.39
N ILE A 120 11.22 -2.17 0.70
CA ILE A 120 10.57 -3.39 0.21
C ILE A 120 11.46 -4.15 -0.77
N ASN A 121 12.14 -3.44 -1.67
CA ASN A 121 13.06 -4.05 -2.63
C ASN A 121 14.28 -4.68 -1.93
N LYS A 122 14.85 -4.04 -0.91
CA LYS A 122 15.96 -4.59 -0.11
C LYS A 122 15.55 -5.87 0.62
N VAL A 123 14.38 -5.83 1.28
CA VAL A 123 13.85 -6.99 2.01
C VAL A 123 13.55 -8.15 1.05
N SER A 124 12.99 -7.87 -0.13
CA SER A 124 12.72 -8.89 -1.15
C SER A 124 13.99 -9.50 -1.76
N SER A 125 15.12 -8.79 -1.68
CA SER A 125 16.43 -9.25 -2.17
C SER A 125 17.22 -10.04 -1.12
N ASN A 126 16.59 -10.47 -0.02
CA ASN A 126 17.22 -11.18 1.11
C ASN A 126 18.37 -10.41 1.79
N ALA A 127 18.28 -9.08 1.85
CA ALA A 127 19.17 -8.29 2.71
C ALA A 127 18.98 -8.64 4.20
N ASP A 128 19.94 -8.26 5.04
CA ASP A 128 19.81 -8.41 6.49
C ASP A 128 18.58 -7.61 6.97
N LEU A 129 17.57 -8.34 7.42
CA LEU A 129 16.27 -7.80 7.78
C LEU A 129 16.37 -6.83 8.95
N GLU A 130 17.17 -7.14 9.96
CA GLU A 130 17.26 -6.32 11.18
C GLU A 130 17.94 -4.99 10.89
N ILE A 131 19.05 -5.02 10.16
CA ILE A 131 19.76 -3.81 9.74
C ILE A 131 18.89 -2.96 8.81
N THR A 132 18.21 -3.60 7.86
CA THR A 132 17.34 -2.90 6.90
C THR A 132 16.15 -2.22 7.60
N LEU A 133 15.57 -2.86 8.62
CA LEU A 133 14.53 -2.27 9.45
C LEU A 133 15.03 -1.05 10.23
N ARG A 134 16.20 -1.17 10.91
CA ARG A 134 16.74 -0.06 11.69
C ARG A 134 17.05 1.17 10.85
N HIS A 135 17.63 1.00 9.66
CA HIS A 135 17.85 2.13 8.76
C HIS A 135 16.53 2.78 8.34
N PHE A 136 15.53 1.98 7.96
CA PHE A 136 14.22 2.52 7.59
C PHE A 136 13.55 3.27 8.75
N GLU A 137 13.62 2.74 9.97
CA GLU A 137 13.07 3.39 11.17
C GLU A 137 13.72 4.76 11.44
N LEU A 138 15.05 4.83 11.32
CA LEU A 138 15.81 6.08 11.51
C LEU A 138 15.50 7.09 10.40
N ASP A 139 15.57 6.66 9.13
CA ASP A 139 15.23 7.52 7.99
C ASP A 139 13.79 8.05 8.09
N LEU A 140 12.85 7.21 8.57
CA LEU A 140 11.47 7.61 8.82
C LEU A 140 11.37 8.68 9.92
N LEU A 141 12.11 8.54 11.03
CA LEU A 141 12.13 9.52 12.11
C LEU A 141 12.69 10.87 11.63
N ASP A 142 13.80 10.84 10.91
CA ASP A 142 14.43 12.03 10.33
C ASP A 142 13.46 12.75 9.38
N MET A 143 12.74 12.01 8.52
CA MET A 143 11.73 12.57 7.63
C MET A 143 10.52 13.17 8.38
N LEU A 144 10.21 12.67 9.57
CA LEU A 144 9.18 13.22 10.45
C LEU A 144 9.68 14.43 11.27
N GLY A 145 10.97 14.75 11.20
CA GLY A 145 11.60 15.91 11.85
C GLY A 145 12.02 15.67 13.29
N TYR A 146 12.32 14.43 13.66
CA TYR A 146 12.86 14.06 14.98
C TYR A 146 14.39 13.99 15.01
#